data_AF-A0A7S0TVR2-F1
#
_entry.id   AF-A0A7S0TVR2-F1
#
_cell.length_a   1.000
_cell.length_b   1.000
_cell.length_c   1.000
_cell.angle_alpha   90.00
_cell.angle_beta   90.00
_cell.angle_gamma   90.00
#
_symmetry.space_group_name_H-M   'P 1'
#
loop_
_entity.id
_entity.type
_entity.pdbx_description
1 polymer ?
#
loop_
_entity_poly.entity_id
_entity_poly.type
_entity_poly.pdbx_seq_one_letter_code
_entity_poly.pdbx_strand_id
1 'polypeptide(L)'
;AEAEVKKEREKAIAVDAALAKEEAEVKKEQEKARAAGDAAPAAKAEEGKAQEAADAEKDKEAAVAEKEQHGSSGAHGAGGTGQVGILSAFQATKGIKFLPFQKVLDFGRIPRSSEGLTVQAAELEEDTFKIFVSHRWLSPWWPGAGFQPPKLDHRPDGKDEGHPDRTGHPKYELLVAALLRMQADGWIPKDIDKVALWIDFACIDQDGKNPADELNESMIRLVGLCDMVVTPVVDDEWPDGEDWEGFKSRSDMEGAVGGVAEGYKAKAWKEYWKRAWCLLEMLYAANVPFSLELVEERGFGGDLLGFVRDKSVRPHALFGTREFKLEEAPLLLAPLKDDVLATNDPSKGQLTSENDRSTIERHVRELLITNLVRMREIPRAVSEYG
;
A
#
# COMPACT_ATOMS: atom_id res chain seq x y z
N ALA A 1 25.61 -45.95 -6.61
CA ALA A 1 26.38 -45.08 -5.71
C ALA A 1 27.23 -44.08 -6.49
N GLU A 2 28.56 -44.19 -6.63
CA GLU A 2 29.39 -43.10 -7.23
C GLU A 2 29.04 -42.78 -8.69
N ALA A 3 28.80 -43.80 -9.53
CA ALA A 3 28.37 -43.61 -10.92
C ALA A 3 26.97 -42.94 -11.02
N GLU A 4 26.13 -43.14 -10.02
CA GLU A 4 24.77 -42.61 -9.94
C GLU A 4 24.80 -41.15 -9.49
N VAL A 5 25.63 -40.82 -8.49
CA VAL A 5 25.89 -39.44 -8.08
C VAL A 5 26.50 -38.62 -9.22
N LYS A 6 27.42 -39.21 -9.99
CA LYS A 6 28.00 -38.56 -11.18
C LYS A 6 26.93 -38.28 -12.25
N LYS A 7 26.03 -39.23 -12.50
CA LYS A 7 24.94 -39.10 -13.47
C LYS A 7 23.94 -38.02 -13.07
N GLU A 8 23.59 -37.93 -11.79
CA GLU A 8 22.69 -36.88 -11.29
C GLU A 8 23.35 -35.50 -11.33
N ARG A 9 24.65 -35.40 -11.05
CA ARG A 9 25.41 -34.15 -11.20
C ARG A 9 25.48 -33.66 -12.65
N GLU A 10 25.69 -34.57 -13.60
CA GLU A 10 25.69 -34.24 -15.03
C GLU A 10 24.31 -33.78 -15.52
N LYS A 11 23.21 -34.35 -14.99
CA LYS A 11 21.86 -33.86 -15.26
C LYS A 11 21.62 -32.46 -14.70
N ALA A 12 22.04 -32.19 -13.47
CA ALA A 12 21.89 -30.87 -12.86
C ALA A 12 22.61 -29.79 -13.69
N ILE A 13 23.86 -30.05 -14.10
CA ILE A 13 24.63 -29.14 -14.97
C ILE A 13 23.92 -28.91 -16.31
N ALA A 14 23.30 -29.95 -16.88
CA ALA A 14 22.57 -29.82 -18.14
C ALA A 14 21.28 -28.99 -18.01
N VAL A 15 20.59 -29.07 -16.86
CA VAL A 15 19.41 -28.23 -16.56
C VAL A 15 19.82 -26.78 -16.39
N ASP A 16 20.88 -26.49 -15.63
CA ASP A 16 21.38 -25.12 -15.45
C ASP A 16 21.82 -24.49 -16.78
N ALA A 17 22.47 -25.27 -17.65
CA ALA A 17 22.86 -24.82 -18.98
C ALA A 17 21.65 -24.55 -19.90
N ALA A 18 20.55 -25.29 -19.74
CA ALA A 18 19.32 -25.07 -20.50
C ALA A 18 18.60 -23.79 -20.04
N LEU A 19 18.50 -23.56 -18.73
CA LEU A 19 17.91 -22.35 -18.15
C LEU A 19 18.69 -21.10 -18.57
N ALA A 20 20.02 -21.14 -18.50
CA ALA A 20 20.86 -20.01 -18.94
C ALA A 20 20.70 -19.68 -20.43
N LYS A 21 20.39 -20.69 -21.27
CA LYS A 21 20.12 -20.50 -22.69
C LYS A 21 18.74 -19.84 -22.92
N GLU A 22 17.74 -20.26 -22.17
CA GLU A 22 16.38 -19.70 -22.24
C GLU A 22 16.37 -18.23 -21.79
N GLU A 23 17.05 -17.90 -20.68
CA GLU A 23 17.23 -16.52 -20.22
C GLU A 23 17.92 -15.63 -21.28
N ALA A 24 18.93 -16.16 -21.96
CA ALA A 24 19.61 -15.44 -23.03
C ALA A 24 18.71 -15.19 -24.25
N GLU A 25 17.81 -16.12 -24.60
CA GLU A 25 16.83 -15.94 -25.68
C GLU A 25 15.77 -14.90 -25.31
N VAL A 26 15.23 -14.94 -24.09
CA VAL A 26 14.27 -13.95 -23.58
C VAL A 26 14.89 -12.54 -23.59
N LYS A 27 16.13 -12.41 -23.11
CA LYS A 27 16.84 -11.12 -23.11
C LYS A 27 17.03 -10.57 -24.53
N LYS A 28 17.33 -11.44 -25.49
CA LYS A 28 17.48 -11.06 -26.90
C LYS A 28 16.15 -10.61 -27.53
N GLU A 29 15.02 -11.23 -27.17
CA GLU A 29 13.70 -10.78 -27.61
C GLU A 29 13.30 -9.44 -27.00
N GLN A 30 13.59 -9.23 -25.72
CA GLN A 30 13.36 -7.95 -25.04
C GLN A 30 14.17 -6.80 -25.66
N GLU A 31 15.44 -7.03 -26.00
CA GLU A 31 16.29 -6.05 -26.70
C GLU A 31 15.74 -5.75 -28.11
N LYS A 32 15.24 -6.75 -28.83
CA LYS A 32 14.61 -6.57 -30.14
C LYS A 32 13.30 -5.78 -30.05
N ALA A 33 12.50 -6.01 -29.01
CA ALA A 33 11.28 -5.25 -28.76
C ALA A 33 11.57 -3.77 -28.42
N ARG A 34 12.60 -3.50 -27.61
CA ARG A 34 13.07 -2.15 -27.31
C ARG A 34 13.52 -1.41 -28.58
N ALA A 35 14.35 -2.07 -29.40
CA ALA A 35 14.82 -1.49 -30.67
C ALA A 35 13.67 -1.21 -31.67
N ALA A 36 12.57 -1.97 -31.61
CA ALA A 36 11.38 -1.72 -32.44
C ALA A 36 10.49 -0.59 -31.89
N GLY A 37 10.47 -0.38 -30.57
CA GLY A 37 9.73 0.71 -29.92
C GLY A 37 10.32 2.10 -30.20
N ASP A 38 11.64 2.19 -30.33
CA ASP A 38 12.34 3.47 -30.58
C ASP A 38 12.19 3.98 -32.03
N ALA A 39 11.59 3.19 -32.94
CA ALA A 39 11.41 3.56 -34.36
C ALA A 39 10.09 4.29 -34.68
N ALA A 40 9.26 4.62 -33.69
CA ALA A 40 8.00 5.33 -33.92
C ALA A 40 7.76 6.46 -32.91
N PRO A 41 7.99 7.72 -33.31
CA PRO A 41 6.98 8.73 -33.00
C PRO A 41 6.84 9.79 -34.11
N ALA A 42 5.68 9.83 -34.78
CA ALA A 42 5.20 11.04 -35.46
C ALA A 42 3.67 11.08 -35.66
N ALA A 43 2.94 9.96 -35.58
CA ALA A 43 1.53 9.93 -36.00
C ALA A 43 0.47 9.93 -34.87
N LYS A 44 0.83 9.71 -33.60
CA LYS A 44 -0.17 9.53 -32.51
C LYS A 44 -0.49 10.78 -31.67
N ALA A 45 0.15 11.92 -31.96
CA ALA A 45 -0.04 13.14 -31.17
C ALA A 45 -1.30 13.96 -31.57
N GLU A 46 -1.93 13.67 -32.72
CA GLU A 46 -3.12 14.42 -33.17
C GLU A 46 -4.46 13.79 -32.79
N GLU A 47 -4.55 12.48 -32.57
CA GLU A 47 -5.82 11.82 -32.17
C GLU A 47 -6.20 12.07 -30.70
N GLY A 48 -5.23 12.26 -29.80
CA GLY A 48 -5.50 12.49 -28.38
C GLY A 48 -6.18 13.82 -28.06
N LYS A 49 -5.97 14.86 -28.87
CA LYS A 49 -6.55 16.20 -28.64
C LYS A 49 -8.01 16.33 -29.06
N ALA A 50 -8.50 15.43 -29.92
CA ALA A 50 -9.90 15.45 -30.36
C ALA A 50 -10.84 14.76 -29.35
N GLN A 51 -10.34 13.75 -28.63
CA GLN A 51 -11.11 13.00 -27.62
C GLN A 51 -11.33 13.85 -26.35
N GLU A 52 -10.32 14.59 -25.92
CA GLU A 52 -10.34 15.41 -24.69
C GLU A 52 -11.31 16.61 -24.78
N ALA A 53 -11.58 17.09 -26.01
CA ALA A 53 -12.57 18.14 -26.25
C ALA A 53 -14.02 17.62 -26.20
N ALA A 54 -14.25 16.34 -26.52
CA ALA A 54 -15.58 15.73 -26.53
C ALA A 54 -16.06 15.35 -25.12
N ASP A 55 -15.14 14.97 -24.23
CA ASP A 55 -15.49 14.61 -22.85
C ASP A 55 -15.75 15.85 -21.96
N ALA A 56 -15.10 16.98 -22.24
CA ALA A 56 -15.34 18.25 -21.55
C ALA A 56 -16.72 18.89 -21.82
N GLU A 57 -17.43 18.47 -22.87
CA GLU A 57 -18.75 18.97 -23.22
C GLU A 57 -19.88 18.18 -22.53
N LYS A 58 -19.67 16.88 -22.24
CA LYS A 58 -20.62 16.03 -21.49
C LYS A 58 -20.72 16.40 -20.01
N ASP A 59 -19.63 16.85 -19.40
CA ASP A 59 -19.63 17.23 -17.98
C ASP A 59 -20.36 18.55 -17.70
N LYS A 60 -20.59 19.38 -18.73
CA LYS A 60 -21.37 20.63 -18.59
C LYS A 60 -22.87 20.41 -18.62
N GLU A 61 -23.37 19.36 -19.28
CA GLU A 61 -24.80 19.02 -19.30
C GLU A 61 -25.27 18.40 -17.98
N ALA A 62 -24.40 17.66 -17.27
CA ALA A 62 -24.72 17.11 -15.96
C ALA A 62 -24.88 18.18 -14.86
N ALA A 63 -24.14 19.29 -14.95
CA ALA A 63 -24.15 20.35 -13.95
C ALA A 63 -25.39 21.28 -14.00
N VAL A 64 -26.21 21.21 -15.06
CA VAL A 64 -27.40 22.05 -15.22
C VAL A 64 -28.66 21.37 -14.67
N ALA A 65 -28.66 20.03 -14.53
CA ALA A 65 -29.82 19.28 -14.06
C ALA A 65 -30.03 19.31 -12.53
N GLU A 66 -29.04 19.71 -11.73
CA GLU A 66 -29.12 19.69 -10.25
C GLU A 66 -29.72 20.95 -9.61
N LYS A 67 -30.10 21.98 -10.39
CA LYS A 67 -30.55 23.27 -9.85
C LYS A 67 -32.06 23.46 -9.66
N GLU A 68 -32.89 22.46 -9.95
CA GLU A 68 -34.37 22.62 -9.94
C GLU A 68 -35.15 21.91 -8.82
N GLN A 69 -34.49 21.33 -7.80
CA GLN A 69 -35.22 20.75 -6.67
C GLN A 69 -34.75 21.30 -5.34
N HIS A 70 -35.21 22.49 -4.94
CA HIS A 70 -35.31 22.87 -3.52
C HIS A 70 -36.49 23.83 -3.31
N GLY A 71 -37.61 23.27 -2.85
CA GLY A 71 -38.79 24.01 -2.44
C GLY A 71 -39.61 23.25 -1.39
N SER A 72 -39.70 23.85 -0.20
CA SER A 72 -40.80 23.78 0.78
C SER A 72 -40.84 22.68 1.86
N SER A 73 -40.48 23.12 3.09
CA SER A 73 -41.19 23.03 4.38
C SER A 73 -41.74 21.69 4.93
N GLY A 74 -41.36 21.38 6.17
CA GLY A 74 -42.17 20.55 7.07
C GLY A 74 -41.44 20.17 8.36
N ALA A 75 -41.68 20.90 9.45
CA ALA A 75 -41.22 20.56 10.79
C ALA A 75 -42.05 19.42 11.37
N HIS A 76 -41.41 18.40 11.98
CA HIS A 76 -41.88 17.65 13.15
C HIS A 76 -40.72 16.84 13.75
N GLY A 77 -40.58 16.89 15.06
CA GLY A 77 -39.53 16.19 15.81
C GLY A 77 -39.95 14.80 16.26
N ALA A 78 -38.95 13.96 16.54
CA ALA A 78 -38.91 12.91 17.56
C ALA A 78 -37.56 12.18 17.43
N GLY A 79 -37.03 11.69 18.54
CA GLY A 79 -35.65 11.23 18.70
C GLY A 79 -35.17 10.22 17.65
N GLY A 80 -34.09 10.58 16.97
CA GLY A 80 -33.28 9.66 16.18
C GLY A 80 -32.10 9.17 17.01
N THR A 81 -32.02 7.86 17.19
CA THR A 81 -30.81 7.15 17.57
C THR A 81 -29.66 7.55 16.64
N GLY A 82 -28.47 7.75 17.19
CA GLY A 82 -27.31 8.25 16.47
C GLY A 82 -26.86 7.30 15.35
N GLN A 83 -27.40 7.48 14.15
CA GLN A 83 -26.77 7.02 12.92
C GLN A 83 -25.72 8.07 12.53
N VAL A 84 -24.47 7.82 12.90
CA VAL A 84 -23.35 8.29 12.07
C VAL A 84 -23.58 7.62 10.71
N GLY A 85 -24.00 8.42 9.73
CA GLY A 85 -24.58 7.93 8.49
C GLY A 85 -23.72 6.85 7.85
N ILE A 86 -24.34 5.69 7.60
CA ILE A 86 -23.81 4.69 6.68
C ILE A 86 -23.71 5.41 5.34
N LEU A 87 -22.53 5.95 5.03
CA LEU A 87 -22.20 6.32 3.64
C LEU A 87 -22.55 5.09 2.81
N SER A 88 -23.36 5.26 1.77
CA SER A 88 -23.68 4.12 0.92
C SER A 88 -22.37 3.47 0.46
N ALA A 89 -22.32 2.14 0.37
CA ALA A 89 -21.11 1.43 -0.04
C ALA A 89 -20.52 2.02 -1.35
N PHE A 90 -21.37 2.58 -2.21
CA PHE A 90 -21.00 3.33 -3.40
C PHE A 90 -20.28 4.67 -3.12
N GLN A 91 -20.73 5.46 -2.14
CA GLN A 91 -20.02 6.69 -1.72
C GLN A 91 -18.72 6.37 -0.97
N ALA A 92 -18.62 5.19 -0.35
CA ALA A 92 -17.42 4.74 0.33
C ALA A 92 -16.28 4.39 -0.64
N THR A 93 -16.59 3.94 -1.87
CA THR A 93 -15.60 3.49 -2.87
C THR A 93 -15.30 4.51 -3.97
N LYS A 94 -16.11 5.57 -4.11
CA LYS A 94 -15.96 6.56 -5.20
C LYS A 94 -14.53 7.14 -5.24
N GLY A 95 -13.87 6.98 -6.38
CA GLY A 95 -12.54 7.52 -6.65
C GLY A 95 -11.38 6.66 -6.12
N ILE A 96 -11.64 5.64 -5.31
CA ILE A 96 -10.60 4.76 -4.79
C ILE A 96 -10.26 3.73 -5.86
N LYS A 97 -8.98 3.64 -6.20
CA LYS A 97 -8.45 2.71 -7.19
C LYS A 97 -7.54 1.67 -6.53
N PHE A 98 -7.49 0.49 -7.09
CA PHE A 98 -6.57 -0.57 -6.68
C PHE A 98 -5.81 -1.12 -7.89
N LEU A 99 -4.63 -1.65 -7.64
CA LEU A 99 -3.77 -2.32 -8.60
C LEU A 99 -3.89 -3.84 -8.42
N PRO A 100 -4.55 -4.57 -9.32
CA PRO A 100 -4.62 -6.03 -9.26
C PRO A 100 -3.22 -6.65 -9.20
N PHE A 101 -3.02 -7.66 -8.35
CA PHE A 101 -1.70 -8.24 -8.12
C PHE A 101 -1.11 -8.87 -9.38
N GLN A 102 -1.93 -9.52 -10.20
CA GLN A 102 -1.48 -10.05 -11.50
C GLN A 102 -0.86 -8.96 -12.38
N LYS A 103 -1.46 -7.76 -12.44
CA LYS A 103 -0.92 -6.64 -13.22
C LYS A 103 0.40 -6.10 -12.65
N VAL A 104 0.64 -6.23 -11.35
CA VAL A 104 1.94 -5.92 -10.73
C VAL A 104 3.01 -6.86 -11.28
N LEU A 105 2.72 -8.17 -11.29
CA LEU A 105 3.63 -9.20 -11.79
C LEU A 105 3.93 -9.01 -13.28
N ASP A 106 2.90 -8.80 -14.10
CA ASP A 106 3.03 -8.62 -15.54
C ASP A 106 3.86 -7.37 -15.89
N PHE A 107 3.74 -6.30 -15.09
CA PHE A 107 4.43 -5.04 -15.34
C PHE A 107 5.90 -5.05 -14.90
N GLY A 108 6.25 -5.83 -13.88
CA GLY A 108 7.64 -6.01 -13.43
C GLY A 108 8.22 -4.86 -12.60
N ARG A 109 7.42 -3.86 -12.21
CA ARG A 109 7.79 -2.76 -11.30
C ARG A 109 6.55 -2.13 -10.67
N ILE A 110 6.72 -1.17 -9.74
CA ILE A 110 5.59 -0.35 -9.27
C ILE A 110 5.19 0.63 -10.39
N PRO A 111 3.96 0.57 -10.92
CA PRO A 111 3.50 1.49 -11.96
C PRO A 111 3.15 2.86 -11.38
N ARG A 112 3.29 3.89 -12.20
CA ARG A 112 2.69 5.21 -11.96
C ARG A 112 1.21 5.16 -12.31
N SER A 113 0.38 6.01 -11.71
CA SER A 113 -1.04 6.11 -12.05
C SER A 113 -1.34 6.40 -13.52
N SER A 114 -0.45 7.12 -14.23
CA SER A 114 -0.59 7.38 -15.67
C SER A 114 -0.45 6.14 -16.55
N GLU A 115 0.05 5.01 -16.01
CA GLU A 115 0.20 3.75 -16.74
C GLU A 115 -1.14 3.02 -16.92
N GLY A 116 -2.21 3.47 -16.27
CA GLY A 116 -3.57 2.96 -16.50
C GLY A 116 -3.80 1.52 -16.05
N LEU A 117 -2.98 0.98 -15.14
CA LEU A 117 -3.09 -0.41 -14.69
C LEU A 117 -4.11 -0.62 -13.56
N THR A 118 -4.49 0.44 -12.85
CA THR A 118 -5.44 0.34 -11.74
C THR A 118 -6.89 0.15 -12.20
N VAL A 119 -7.73 -0.39 -11.32
CA VAL A 119 -9.18 -0.55 -11.48
C VAL A 119 -9.91 0.18 -10.35
N GLN A 120 -11.16 0.57 -10.56
CA GLN A 120 -11.94 1.22 -9.49
C GLN A 120 -12.29 0.21 -8.40
N ALA A 121 -12.33 0.65 -7.14
CA ALA A 121 -12.69 -0.22 -6.01
C ALA A 121 -14.09 -0.84 -6.15
N ALA A 122 -15.01 -0.14 -6.82
CA ALA A 122 -16.36 -0.62 -7.11
C ALA A 122 -16.42 -1.70 -8.20
N GLU A 123 -15.33 -1.88 -8.97
CA GLU A 123 -15.20 -2.91 -10.01
C GLU A 123 -14.55 -4.19 -9.48
N LEU A 124 -13.96 -4.15 -8.28
CA LEU A 124 -13.40 -5.32 -7.63
C LEU A 124 -14.51 -6.22 -7.08
N GLU A 125 -14.27 -7.52 -7.13
CA GLU A 125 -15.18 -8.51 -6.55
C GLU A 125 -15.23 -8.36 -5.02
N GLU A 126 -16.38 -8.70 -4.45
CA GLU A 126 -16.63 -8.57 -3.02
C GLU A 126 -15.71 -9.47 -2.19
N ASP A 127 -15.10 -10.52 -2.74
CA ASP A 127 -14.14 -11.38 -2.05
C ASP A 127 -12.66 -11.04 -2.35
N THR A 128 -12.38 -10.01 -3.16
CA THR A 128 -10.99 -9.58 -3.45
C THR A 128 -10.28 -9.10 -2.18
N PHE A 129 -9.18 -9.73 -1.80
CA PHE A 129 -8.33 -9.34 -0.68
C PHE A 129 -7.54 -8.06 -1.01
N LYS A 130 -7.83 -6.98 -0.28
CA LYS A 130 -7.31 -5.64 -0.54
C LYS A 130 -6.19 -5.30 0.43
N ILE A 131 -5.01 -4.96 -0.09
CA ILE A 131 -3.82 -4.69 0.71
C ILE A 131 -3.45 -3.22 0.59
N PHE A 132 -3.38 -2.52 1.72
CA PHE A 132 -2.82 -1.18 1.79
C PHE A 132 -1.30 -1.27 1.89
N VAL A 133 -0.57 -0.79 0.88
CA VAL A 133 0.90 -0.76 0.90
C VAL A 133 1.37 0.55 1.51
N SER A 134 1.78 0.49 2.76
CA SER A 134 2.27 1.63 3.52
C SER A 134 3.79 1.68 3.46
N HIS A 135 4.38 2.72 2.87
CA HIS A 135 5.81 2.67 2.52
C HIS A 135 6.51 4.03 2.50
N ARG A 136 7.84 4.02 2.66
CA ARG A 136 8.70 5.20 2.47
C ARG A 136 9.13 5.30 1.02
N TRP A 137 8.97 6.45 0.37
CA TRP A 137 9.57 6.68 -0.95
C TRP A 137 11.10 6.61 -0.89
N LEU A 138 11.74 5.88 -1.81
CA LEU A 138 13.20 5.64 -1.80
C LEU A 138 13.99 6.75 -2.47
N SER A 139 13.45 7.33 -3.54
CA SER A 139 14.06 8.44 -4.23
C SER A 139 13.17 9.68 -4.14
N PRO A 140 12.93 10.27 -2.96
CA PRO A 140 12.19 11.52 -2.89
C PRO A 140 13.06 12.65 -3.45
N TRP A 141 12.55 13.42 -4.40
CA TRP A 141 13.09 14.75 -4.66
C TRP A 141 12.62 15.68 -3.53
N TRP A 142 13.54 16.23 -2.74
CA TRP A 142 13.24 17.23 -1.70
C TRP A 142 14.21 18.42 -1.78
N PRO A 143 13.72 19.66 -1.93
CA PRO A 143 14.55 20.85 -1.75
C PRO A 143 14.97 20.99 -0.28
N GLY A 144 16.25 20.73 0.02
CA GLY A 144 16.81 20.91 1.36
C GLY A 144 17.32 19.63 2.03
N ALA A 145 17.08 18.46 1.43
CA ALA A 145 17.87 17.28 1.80
C ALA A 145 19.33 17.57 1.41
N GLY A 146 20.28 17.48 2.34
CA GLY A 146 21.71 17.45 2.00
C GLY A 146 22.12 16.23 1.15
N PHE A 147 21.13 15.48 0.64
CA PHE A 147 21.26 14.29 -0.17
C PHE A 147 21.03 14.68 -1.63
N GLN A 148 22.11 14.67 -2.43
CA GLN A 148 21.96 14.59 -3.88
C GLN A 148 21.47 13.18 -4.21
N PRO A 149 20.29 13.02 -4.85
CA PRO A 149 19.86 11.70 -5.25
C PRO A 149 20.91 11.09 -6.21
N PRO A 150 21.27 9.81 -6.04
CA PRO A 150 22.12 9.13 -6.99
C PRO A 150 21.41 9.12 -8.35
N LYS A 151 22.00 9.78 -9.36
CA LYS A 151 21.60 9.84 -10.77
C LYS A 151 20.18 9.32 -11.03
N LEU A 152 19.18 10.14 -10.73
CA LEU A 152 17.83 9.88 -11.19
C LEU A 152 17.84 9.84 -12.72
N ASP A 153 17.10 8.90 -13.31
CA ASP A 153 16.79 8.99 -14.72
C ASP A 153 15.99 10.29 -14.91
N HIS A 154 16.65 11.31 -15.47
CA HIS A 154 16.00 12.58 -15.73
C HIS A 154 14.82 12.33 -16.65
N ARG A 155 13.67 12.92 -16.32
CA ARG A 155 12.60 13.06 -17.31
C ARG A 155 13.17 13.73 -18.57
N PRO A 156 12.59 13.49 -19.76
CA PRO A 156 12.96 14.21 -20.98
C PRO A 156 12.88 15.74 -20.86
N ASP A 157 12.10 16.25 -19.89
CA ASP A 157 11.98 17.67 -19.55
C ASP A 157 13.07 18.18 -18.58
N GLY A 158 14.02 17.33 -18.19
CA GLY A 158 15.17 17.65 -17.33
C GLY A 158 14.85 17.70 -15.83
N LYS A 159 13.66 17.26 -15.39
CA LYS A 159 13.29 17.24 -13.97
C LYS A 159 13.56 15.87 -13.34
N ASP A 160 14.18 15.91 -12.16
CA ASP A 160 14.30 14.76 -11.26
C ASP A 160 12.92 14.45 -10.69
N GLU A 161 12.40 13.26 -10.98
CA GLU A 161 11.11 12.82 -10.46
C GLU A 161 11.28 11.97 -9.21
N GLY A 162 10.52 12.32 -8.17
CA GLY A 162 10.37 11.45 -7.01
C GLY A 162 9.78 10.09 -7.44
N HIS A 163 10.34 9.00 -6.95
CA HIS A 163 9.83 7.66 -7.21
C HIS A 163 9.75 6.86 -5.91
N PRO A 164 8.68 6.07 -5.69
CA PRO A 164 8.58 5.26 -4.49
C PRO A 164 9.69 4.22 -4.44
N ASP A 165 10.13 3.73 -5.58
CA ASP A 165 11.25 2.80 -5.73
C ASP A 165 12.49 3.50 -6.34
N ARG A 166 13.53 2.74 -6.67
CA ARG A 166 14.73 3.24 -7.36
C ARG A 166 15.19 2.27 -8.45
N THR A 167 16.34 2.54 -9.05
CA THR A 167 16.98 1.64 -10.04
C THR A 167 17.10 0.21 -9.50
N GLY A 168 16.70 -0.76 -10.31
CA GLY A 168 16.66 -2.18 -9.94
C GLY A 168 15.39 -2.61 -9.20
N HIS A 169 14.47 -1.69 -8.92
CA HIS A 169 13.15 -1.98 -8.33
C HIS A 169 13.16 -2.85 -7.05
N PRO A 170 14.08 -2.63 -6.08
CA PRO A 170 14.15 -3.50 -4.91
C PRO A 170 12.87 -3.48 -4.06
N LYS A 171 12.11 -2.37 -4.03
CA LYS A 171 10.85 -2.36 -3.27
C LYS A 171 9.80 -3.23 -3.93
N TYR A 172 9.69 -3.18 -5.26
CA TYR A 172 8.85 -4.09 -6.03
C TYR A 172 9.20 -5.56 -5.72
N GLU A 173 10.49 -5.91 -5.77
CA GLU A 173 10.95 -7.27 -5.47
C GLU A 173 10.54 -7.73 -4.07
N LEU A 174 10.77 -6.87 -3.06
CA LEU A 174 10.36 -7.15 -1.69
C LEU A 174 8.84 -7.32 -1.56
N LEU A 175 8.07 -6.44 -2.20
CA LEU A 175 6.61 -6.49 -2.15
C LEU A 175 6.07 -7.77 -2.78
N VAL A 176 6.54 -8.13 -3.97
CA VAL A 176 6.16 -9.38 -4.64
C VAL A 176 6.55 -10.60 -3.80
N ALA A 177 7.78 -10.63 -3.29
CA ALA A 177 8.24 -11.72 -2.44
C ALA A 177 7.41 -11.86 -1.15
N ALA A 178 7.06 -10.74 -0.52
CA ALA A 178 6.20 -10.74 0.66
C ALA A 178 4.85 -11.37 0.36
N LEU A 179 4.18 -10.94 -0.72
CA LEU A 179 2.85 -11.43 -1.08
C LEU A 179 2.87 -12.90 -1.48
N LEU A 180 3.84 -13.33 -2.28
CA LEU A 180 3.98 -14.74 -2.67
C LEU A 180 4.23 -15.64 -1.45
N ARG A 181 5.01 -15.18 -0.46
CA ARG A 181 5.22 -15.89 0.80
C ARG A 181 3.94 -15.97 1.62
N MET A 182 3.20 -14.87 1.76
CA MET A 182 1.88 -14.87 2.42
C MET A 182 0.89 -15.84 1.75
N GLN A 183 0.89 -15.93 0.42
CA GLN A 183 0.08 -16.91 -0.32
C GLN A 183 0.53 -18.34 -0.04
N ALA A 184 1.85 -18.58 -0.01
CA ALA A 184 2.42 -19.90 0.28
C ALA A 184 2.09 -20.37 1.70
N ASP A 185 2.21 -19.47 2.68
CA ASP A 185 1.88 -19.71 4.10
C ASP A 185 0.36 -19.75 4.35
N GLY A 186 -0.44 -19.41 3.33
CA GLY A 186 -1.90 -19.40 3.40
C GLY A 186 -2.47 -18.27 4.25
N TRP A 187 -1.73 -17.18 4.43
CA TRP A 187 -2.21 -15.97 5.11
C TRP A 187 -3.30 -15.26 4.29
N ILE A 188 -3.09 -15.19 2.97
CA ILE A 188 -3.95 -14.51 2.00
C ILE A 188 -4.35 -15.48 0.88
N PRO A 189 -5.36 -15.16 0.04
CA PRO A 189 -5.79 -16.03 -1.05
C PRO A 189 -4.66 -16.46 -1.98
N LYS A 190 -4.58 -17.76 -2.28
CA LYS A 190 -3.58 -18.34 -3.21
C LYS A 190 -3.81 -17.92 -4.66
N ASP A 191 -5.04 -17.56 -4.99
CA ASP A 191 -5.39 -17.04 -6.30
C ASP A 191 -4.89 -15.60 -6.42
N ILE A 192 -3.99 -15.36 -7.38
CA ILE A 192 -3.37 -14.05 -7.62
C ILE A 192 -4.43 -13.02 -8.05
N ASP A 193 -5.47 -13.45 -8.76
CA ASP A 193 -6.54 -12.56 -9.24
C ASP A 193 -7.44 -12.07 -8.10
N LYS A 194 -7.38 -12.73 -6.93
CA LYS A 194 -8.10 -12.34 -5.71
C LYS A 194 -7.32 -11.38 -4.83
N VAL A 195 -6.16 -10.89 -5.24
CA VAL A 195 -5.36 -9.93 -4.46
C VAL A 195 -5.25 -8.61 -5.21
N ALA A 196 -5.51 -7.51 -4.53
CA ALA A 196 -5.37 -6.17 -5.08
C ALA A 196 -4.64 -5.25 -4.09
N LEU A 197 -3.77 -4.39 -4.61
CA LEU A 197 -2.92 -3.52 -3.82
C LEU A 197 -3.37 -2.08 -3.99
N TRP A 198 -3.39 -1.33 -2.90
CA TRP A 198 -3.40 0.12 -2.96
C TRP A 198 -1.98 0.62 -2.72
N ILE A 199 -1.41 1.33 -3.69
CA ILE A 199 -0.09 1.96 -3.61
C ILE A 199 -0.29 3.41 -4.05
N ASP A 200 0.10 4.38 -3.22
CA ASP A 200 -0.10 5.81 -3.48
C ASP A 200 0.32 6.23 -4.90
N PHE A 201 1.50 5.83 -5.35
CA PHE A 201 2.08 6.16 -6.65
C PHE A 201 1.30 5.61 -7.84
N ALA A 202 0.66 4.45 -7.65
CA ALA A 202 -0.15 3.80 -8.68
C ALA A 202 -1.61 4.25 -8.65
N CYS A 203 -2.15 4.52 -7.46
CA CYS A 203 -3.59 4.70 -7.25
C CYS A 203 -4.03 6.17 -7.20
N ILE A 204 -3.13 7.10 -6.89
CA ILE A 204 -3.39 8.55 -6.87
C ILE A 204 -2.89 9.17 -8.17
N ASP A 205 -3.63 10.11 -8.74
CA ASP A 205 -3.17 10.88 -9.90
C ASP A 205 -1.91 11.71 -9.56
N GLN A 206 -0.74 11.22 -9.98
CA GLN A 206 0.56 11.83 -9.69
C GLN A 206 0.83 13.04 -10.57
N ASP A 207 0.06 13.21 -11.65
CA ASP A 207 0.20 14.30 -12.61
C ASP A 207 -0.86 15.40 -12.41
N GLY A 208 -1.79 15.17 -11.48
CA GLY A 208 -2.79 16.12 -11.03
C GLY A 208 -2.19 17.34 -10.30
N LYS A 209 -3.01 18.38 -10.14
CA LYS A 209 -2.58 19.65 -9.51
C LYS A 209 -2.22 19.49 -8.03
N ASN A 210 -2.88 18.57 -7.33
CA ASN A 210 -2.61 18.30 -5.92
C ASN A 210 -2.87 16.82 -5.57
N PRO A 211 -1.91 15.91 -5.84
CA PRO A 211 -2.05 14.49 -5.54
C PRO A 211 -2.37 14.22 -4.06
N ALA A 212 -1.88 15.06 -3.15
CA ALA A 212 -2.13 14.92 -1.72
C ALA A 212 -3.61 15.14 -1.36
N ASP A 213 -4.36 15.96 -2.11
CA ASP A 213 -5.77 16.21 -1.81
C ASP A 213 -6.65 14.97 -2.03
N GLU A 214 -6.32 14.15 -3.03
CA GLU A 214 -7.02 12.87 -3.26
C GLU A 214 -6.87 11.92 -2.06
N LEU A 215 -5.70 11.93 -1.41
CA LEU A 215 -5.43 11.16 -0.19
C LEU A 215 -6.17 11.74 1.03
N ASN A 216 -6.19 13.08 1.14
CA ASN A 216 -6.76 13.82 2.27
C ASN A 216 -8.27 13.59 2.47
N GLU A 217 -9.00 13.31 1.40
CA GLU A 217 -10.45 13.11 1.47
C GLU A 217 -10.84 11.63 1.64
N SER A 218 -9.90 10.70 1.45
CA SER A 218 -10.20 9.28 1.28
C SER A 218 -9.53 8.35 2.29
N MET A 219 -8.51 8.77 3.04
CA MET A 219 -7.69 7.87 3.87
C MET A 219 -8.50 6.95 4.80
N ILE A 220 -9.48 7.46 5.54
CA ILE A 220 -10.31 6.63 6.43
C ILE A 220 -11.11 5.58 5.66
N ARG A 221 -11.67 5.95 4.50
CA ARG A 221 -12.46 5.07 3.64
C ARG A 221 -11.55 4.02 3.00
N LEU A 222 -10.44 4.47 2.44
CA LEU A 222 -9.42 3.64 1.82
C LEU A 222 -8.90 2.57 2.77
N VAL A 223 -8.41 2.98 3.94
CA VAL A 223 -7.91 2.05 4.94
C VAL A 223 -9.05 1.13 5.39
N GLY A 224 -10.26 1.65 5.56
CA GLY A 224 -11.47 0.87 5.88
C GLY A 224 -11.81 -0.21 4.85
N LEU A 225 -11.51 0.01 3.57
CA LEU A 225 -11.68 -0.98 2.49
C LEU A 225 -10.58 -2.02 2.43
N CYS A 226 -9.43 -1.80 3.07
CA CYS A 226 -8.31 -2.71 3.03
C CYS A 226 -8.40 -3.76 4.15
N ASP A 227 -8.05 -4.99 3.80
CA ASP A 227 -8.06 -6.17 4.67
C ASP A 227 -6.78 -6.26 5.49
N MET A 228 -5.67 -5.72 4.97
CA MET A 228 -4.34 -5.80 5.60
C MET A 228 -3.48 -4.60 5.23
N VAL A 229 -2.49 -4.31 6.06
CA VAL A 229 -1.38 -3.40 5.72
C VAL A 229 -0.11 -4.20 5.48
N VAL A 230 0.63 -3.86 4.44
CA VAL A 230 1.98 -4.40 4.19
C VAL A 230 2.96 -3.24 4.07
N THR A 231 4.06 -3.31 4.81
CA THR A 231 5.16 -2.34 4.70
C THR A 231 6.43 -3.00 4.19
N PRO A 232 6.80 -2.78 2.92
CA PRO A 232 8.09 -3.19 2.41
C PRO A 232 9.21 -2.28 2.92
N VAL A 233 10.28 -2.85 3.48
CA VAL A 233 11.44 -2.09 4.00
C VAL A 233 12.71 -2.41 3.22
N VAL A 234 13.07 -1.54 2.29
CA VAL A 234 14.36 -1.60 1.61
C VAL A 234 15.43 -0.99 2.53
N ASP A 235 16.26 -1.85 3.10
CA ASP A 235 17.44 -1.47 3.87
C ASP A 235 18.72 -1.81 3.10
N ASP A 236 19.49 -0.78 2.75
CA ASP A 236 20.75 -0.88 2.00
C ASP A 236 21.94 -1.10 2.92
N GLU A 237 21.81 -0.60 4.14
CA GLU A 237 22.83 -0.68 5.17
C GLU A 237 22.70 -1.99 5.95
N TRP A 238 22.01 -2.99 5.37
CA TRP A 238 21.95 -4.35 5.89
C TRP A 238 23.38 -4.84 6.12
N PRO A 239 23.85 -4.93 7.38
CA PRO A 239 25.18 -5.42 7.64
C PRO A 239 25.20 -6.89 7.23
N ASP A 240 26.14 -7.25 6.37
CA ASP A 240 26.37 -8.63 5.96
C ASP A 240 26.72 -9.49 7.19
N GLY A 241 25.70 -10.04 7.85
CA GLY A 241 25.80 -11.22 8.72
C GLY A 241 25.97 -11.04 10.23
N GLU A 242 26.61 -9.98 10.75
CA GLU A 242 27.08 -10.03 12.15
C GLU A 242 26.20 -9.33 13.21
N ASP A 243 25.45 -8.27 12.87
CA ASP A 243 24.76 -7.44 13.89
C ASP A 243 23.28 -7.82 14.18
N TRP A 244 22.75 -8.84 13.51
CA TRP A 244 21.35 -9.28 13.68
C TRP A 244 21.18 -10.56 14.51
N GLU A 245 22.26 -11.17 15.01
CA GLU A 245 22.21 -12.46 15.74
C GLU A 245 21.35 -12.44 17.04
N GLY A 246 20.86 -11.28 17.48
CA GLY A 246 19.95 -11.13 18.62
C GLY A 246 18.48 -10.91 18.28
N PHE A 247 18.06 -10.97 17.01
CA PHE A 247 16.68 -10.72 16.60
C PHE A 247 16.11 -11.95 15.88
N LYS A 248 15.50 -12.85 16.65
CA LYS A 248 15.09 -14.18 16.18
C LYS A 248 13.59 -14.39 16.17
N SER A 249 12.80 -13.50 16.79
CA SER A 249 11.37 -13.71 16.85
C SER A 249 10.55 -12.43 17.05
N ARG A 250 9.24 -12.55 16.79
CA ARG A 250 8.21 -11.56 17.12
C ARG A 250 8.28 -11.09 18.57
N SER A 251 8.60 -11.99 19.52
CA SER A 251 8.70 -11.62 20.94
C SER A 251 9.83 -10.64 21.20
N ASP A 252 10.88 -10.64 20.38
CA ASP A 252 11.99 -9.69 20.49
C ASP A 252 11.57 -8.27 20.07
N MET A 253 10.57 -8.11 19.17
CA MET A 253 9.99 -6.81 18.83
C MET A 253 9.08 -6.27 19.93
N GLU A 254 8.23 -7.14 20.48
CA GLU A 254 7.26 -6.75 21.51
C GLU A 254 7.95 -6.38 22.82
N GLY A 255 9.12 -6.96 23.10
CA GLY A 255 9.94 -6.67 24.28
C GLY A 255 10.97 -5.54 24.12
N ALA A 256 11.13 -4.95 22.93
CA ALA A 256 12.12 -3.92 22.69
C ALA A 256 11.78 -2.63 23.46
N VAL A 257 12.78 -2.07 24.16
CA VAL A 257 12.70 -0.70 24.69
C VAL A 257 12.49 0.22 23.47
N GLY A 258 11.36 0.92 23.39
CA GLY A 258 10.97 1.72 22.22
C GLY A 258 9.94 1.07 21.28
N GLY A 259 9.50 -0.15 21.59
CA GLY A 259 8.42 -0.84 20.89
C GLY A 259 8.74 -1.22 19.45
N VAL A 260 7.70 -1.35 18.62
CA VAL A 260 7.78 -1.85 17.24
C VAL A 260 8.69 -0.97 16.34
N ALA A 261 8.78 0.33 16.62
CA ALA A 261 9.62 1.26 15.85
C ALA A 261 11.12 0.99 16.02
N GLU A 262 11.55 0.66 17.24
CA GLU A 262 12.97 0.41 17.55
C GLU A 262 13.34 -1.08 17.37
N GLY A 263 12.37 -1.97 17.54
CA GLY A 263 12.56 -3.43 17.50
C GLY A 263 13.14 -3.94 16.18
N TYR A 264 12.60 -3.53 15.03
CA TYR A 264 13.03 -4.05 13.73
C TYR A 264 14.41 -3.55 13.28
N LYS A 265 15.11 -2.68 14.04
CA LYS A 265 16.50 -2.18 13.87
C LYS A 265 16.93 -1.55 12.53
N ALA A 266 16.28 -1.87 11.42
CA ALA A 266 16.58 -1.40 10.07
C ALA A 266 16.55 0.13 10.01
N LYS A 267 17.54 0.73 9.36
CA LYS A 267 17.62 2.20 9.29
C LYS A 267 16.43 2.78 8.55
N ALA A 268 16.05 2.16 7.43
CA ALA A 268 14.90 2.56 6.64
C ALA A 268 13.58 2.50 7.43
N TRP A 269 13.44 1.54 8.37
CA TRP A 269 12.29 1.45 9.26
C TRP A 269 12.27 2.58 10.30
N LYS A 270 13.42 2.87 10.92
CA LYS A 270 13.54 4.02 11.83
C LYS A 270 13.22 5.35 11.14
N GLU A 271 13.57 5.49 9.86
CA GLU A 271 13.21 6.66 9.08
C GLU A 271 11.72 6.70 8.72
N TYR A 272 11.12 5.55 8.41
CA TYR A 272 9.68 5.43 8.19
C TYR A 272 8.88 5.98 9.39
N TRP A 273 9.26 5.59 10.62
CA TRP A 273 8.64 6.08 11.86
C TRP A 273 8.91 7.56 12.18
N LYS A 274 9.77 8.25 11.42
CA LYS A 274 9.96 9.70 11.58
C LYS A 274 9.06 10.51 10.67
N ARG A 275 8.42 9.91 9.66
CA ARG A 275 7.67 10.63 8.62
C ARG A 275 6.20 10.79 9.00
N ALA A 276 5.70 12.02 8.97
CA ALA A 276 4.33 12.33 9.39
C ALA A 276 3.26 11.54 8.61
N TRP A 277 3.38 11.44 7.28
CA TRP A 277 2.45 10.67 6.44
C TRP A 277 2.47 9.18 6.78
N CYS A 278 3.66 8.57 6.90
CA CYS A 278 3.81 7.16 7.29
C CYS A 278 3.23 6.90 8.69
N LEU A 279 3.50 7.78 9.65
CA LEU A 279 2.91 7.71 10.99
C LEU A 279 1.38 7.82 10.95
N LEU A 280 0.85 8.68 10.10
CA LEU A 280 -0.60 8.84 9.95
C LEU A 280 -1.24 7.58 9.37
N GLU A 281 -0.62 6.95 8.37
CA GLU A 281 -1.05 5.66 7.82
C GLU A 281 -1.11 4.57 8.90
N MET A 282 -0.08 4.49 9.76
CA MET A 282 -0.07 3.57 10.90
C MET A 282 -1.18 3.87 11.89
N LEU A 283 -1.42 5.15 12.15
CA LEU A 283 -2.48 5.58 13.03
C LEU A 283 -3.86 5.17 12.49
N TYR A 284 -4.11 5.35 11.19
CA TYR A 284 -5.33 4.88 10.54
C TYR A 284 -5.44 3.35 10.60
N ALA A 285 -4.37 2.63 10.24
CA ALA A 285 -4.36 1.17 10.28
C ALA A 285 -4.73 0.61 11.66
N ALA A 286 -4.23 1.23 12.73
CA ALA A 286 -4.47 0.82 14.10
C ALA A 286 -5.89 1.14 14.62
N ASN A 287 -6.51 2.20 14.11
CA ASN A 287 -7.74 2.77 14.70
C ASN A 287 -8.98 2.61 13.83
N VAL A 288 -8.85 2.49 12.51
CA VAL A 288 -9.99 2.25 11.63
C VAL A 288 -10.56 0.86 11.93
N PRO A 289 -11.86 0.74 12.22
CA PRO A 289 -12.49 -0.55 12.47
C PRO A 289 -12.20 -1.55 11.37
N PHE A 290 -12.01 -2.80 11.77
CA PHE A 290 -11.86 -3.94 10.89
C PHE A 290 -13.09 -4.83 11.06
N SER A 291 -13.74 -5.20 9.95
CA SER A 291 -14.94 -6.03 9.99
C SER A 291 -14.55 -7.51 10.05
N LEU A 292 -14.95 -8.20 11.13
CA LEU A 292 -14.73 -9.63 11.26
C LEU A 292 -15.65 -10.48 10.37
N GLU A 293 -16.76 -9.90 9.89
CA GLU A 293 -17.77 -10.59 9.09
C GLU A 293 -17.20 -11.08 7.76
N LEU A 294 -16.24 -10.34 7.20
CA LEU A 294 -15.65 -10.63 5.90
C LEU A 294 -14.41 -11.54 5.98
N VAL A 295 -13.97 -11.93 7.18
CA VAL A 295 -12.68 -12.62 7.35
C VAL A 295 -12.63 -13.98 6.64
N GLU A 296 -13.73 -14.75 6.70
CA GLU A 296 -13.78 -16.06 6.04
C GLU A 296 -13.92 -15.90 4.51
N GLU A 297 -14.77 -14.97 4.07
CA GLU A 297 -15.02 -14.69 2.65
C GLU A 297 -13.79 -14.13 1.93
N ARG A 298 -13.00 -13.31 2.62
CA ARG A 298 -11.74 -12.72 2.12
C ARG A 298 -10.59 -13.73 2.08
N GLY A 299 -10.74 -14.92 2.65
CA GLY A 299 -9.71 -15.96 2.60
C GLY A 299 -8.51 -15.71 3.51
N PHE A 300 -8.71 -15.07 4.66
CA PHE A 300 -7.70 -15.05 5.72
C PHE A 300 -7.42 -16.48 6.20
N GLY A 301 -6.15 -16.86 6.30
CA GLY A 301 -5.77 -18.18 6.79
C GLY A 301 -4.54 -18.17 7.69
N GLY A 302 -4.03 -19.36 7.99
CA GLY A 302 -2.86 -19.55 8.86
C GLY A 302 -3.02 -18.93 10.25
N ASP A 303 -1.90 -18.46 10.81
CA ASP A 303 -1.85 -17.70 12.05
C ASP A 303 -2.42 -16.27 11.90
N LEU A 304 -2.50 -15.74 10.67
CA LEU A 304 -3.15 -14.45 10.41
C LEU A 304 -4.64 -14.47 10.79
N LEU A 305 -5.36 -15.54 10.47
CA LEU A 305 -6.76 -15.72 10.85
C LEU A 305 -6.95 -15.69 12.38
N GLY A 306 -6.08 -16.39 13.11
CA GLY A 306 -6.09 -16.39 14.58
C GLY A 306 -5.82 -14.99 15.13
N PHE A 307 -4.82 -14.29 14.59
CA PHE A 307 -4.49 -12.92 14.99
C PHE A 307 -5.68 -11.97 14.80
N VAL A 308 -6.33 -12.00 13.64
CA VAL A 308 -7.45 -11.12 13.32
C VAL A 308 -8.63 -11.36 14.25
N ARG A 309 -8.97 -12.63 14.52
CA ARG A 309 -10.04 -13.00 15.46
C ARG A 309 -9.73 -12.55 16.89
N ASP A 310 -8.52 -12.81 17.36
CA ASP A 310 -8.13 -12.52 18.75
C ASP A 310 -7.98 -11.04 19.03
N LYS A 311 -7.42 -10.29 18.07
CA LYS A 311 -7.08 -8.88 18.26
C LYS A 311 -8.17 -7.94 17.75
N SER A 312 -9.04 -8.41 16.84
CA SER A 312 -10.08 -7.59 16.20
C SER A 312 -9.50 -6.29 15.63
N VAL A 313 -8.34 -6.42 14.97
CA VAL A 313 -7.64 -5.32 14.28
C VAL A 313 -7.21 -5.75 12.90
N ARG A 314 -7.04 -4.76 12.01
CA ARG A 314 -6.40 -4.97 10.72
C ARG A 314 -4.95 -5.44 10.96
N PRO A 315 -4.54 -6.57 10.38
CA PRO A 315 -3.18 -7.03 10.51
C PRO A 315 -2.21 -6.16 9.72
N HIS A 316 -0.99 -6.09 10.21
CA HIS A 316 0.10 -5.36 9.58
C HIS A 316 1.32 -6.26 9.45
N ALA A 317 1.68 -6.61 8.21
CA ALA A 317 2.92 -7.33 7.93
C ALA A 317 4.04 -6.37 7.55
N LEU A 318 5.23 -6.67 8.07
CA LEU A 318 6.49 -6.05 7.74
C LEU A 318 7.34 -7.05 6.96
N PHE A 319 7.90 -6.62 5.83
CA PHE A 319 8.80 -7.47 5.05
C PHE A 319 9.91 -6.61 4.46
N GLY A 320 11.14 -6.81 4.90
CA GLY A 320 12.26 -6.02 4.42
C GLY A 320 13.38 -6.85 3.81
N THR A 321 14.50 -6.18 3.54
CA THR A 321 15.73 -6.82 3.05
C THR A 321 16.12 -8.03 3.91
N ARG A 322 15.90 -7.97 5.23
CA ARG A 322 16.14 -9.08 6.16
C ARG A 322 15.40 -10.35 5.75
N GLU A 323 14.08 -10.31 5.77
CA GLU A 323 13.24 -11.49 5.54
C GLU A 323 13.45 -12.02 4.13
N PHE A 324 13.70 -11.12 3.17
CA PHE A 324 14.03 -11.49 1.82
C PHE A 324 15.36 -12.26 1.72
N LYS A 325 16.43 -11.76 2.34
CA LYS A 325 17.77 -12.38 2.30
C LYS A 325 17.86 -13.68 3.11
N LEU A 326 17.15 -13.76 4.22
CA LEU A 326 17.11 -14.94 5.09
C LEU A 326 16.04 -15.96 4.67
N GLU A 327 15.30 -15.65 3.61
CA GLU A 327 14.17 -16.43 3.15
C GLU A 327 13.12 -16.71 4.25
N GLU A 328 12.87 -15.74 5.11
CA GLU A 328 11.88 -15.83 6.18
C GLU A 328 10.49 -15.36 5.74
N ALA A 329 9.47 -15.71 6.52
CA ALA A 329 8.12 -15.20 6.34
C ALA A 329 8.02 -13.72 6.77
N PRO A 330 7.03 -12.95 6.27
CA PRO A 330 6.75 -11.62 6.78
C PRO A 330 6.49 -11.60 8.28
N LEU A 331 6.92 -10.51 8.93
CA LEU A 331 6.70 -10.30 10.36
C LEU A 331 5.33 -9.68 10.59
N LEU A 332 4.45 -10.39 11.27
CA LEU A 332 3.17 -9.85 11.70
C LEU A 332 3.34 -9.01 12.97
N LEU A 333 3.09 -7.70 12.86
CA LEU A 333 3.27 -6.76 13.95
C LEU A 333 2.18 -6.92 15.03
N ALA A 334 2.50 -6.53 16.26
CA ALA A 334 1.51 -6.40 17.32
C ALA A 334 0.53 -5.25 17.02
N PRO A 335 -0.70 -5.28 17.57
CA PRO A 335 -1.65 -4.17 17.41
C PRO A 335 -1.06 -2.85 17.91
N LEU A 336 -0.99 -1.87 17.03
CA LEU A 336 -0.29 -0.59 17.23
C LEU A 336 -1.10 0.48 18.03
N LYS A 337 -2.17 0.09 18.73
CA LYS A 337 -3.21 1.02 19.22
C LYS A 337 -2.71 2.03 20.27
N ASP A 338 -1.93 1.59 21.25
CA ASP A 338 -1.58 2.42 22.40
C ASP A 338 -0.21 3.10 22.25
N ASP A 339 0.73 2.45 21.56
CA ASP A 339 2.13 2.90 21.48
C ASP A 339 2.35 4.00 20.45
N VAL A 340 1.62 3.98 19.32
CA VAL A 340 1.86 4.91 18.21
C VAL A 340 1.55 6.35 18.61
N LEU A 341 0.43 6.61 19.27
CA LEU A 341 0.09 7.99 19.66
C LEU A 341 0.96 8.52 20.81
N ALA A 342 1.36 7.65 21.73
CA ALA A 342 2.14 8.06 22.90
C ALA A 342 3.56 8.50 22.52
N THR A 343 4.17 7.84 21.52
CA THR A 343 5.59 8.02 21.19
C THR A 343 5.84 8.53 19.77
N ASN A 344 4.88 8.34 18.86
CA ASN A 344 5.02 8.57 17.42
C ASN A 344 3.87 9.42 16.85
N ASP A 345 3.63 10.58 17.46
CA ASP A 345 2.61 11.54 17.04
C ASP A 345 2.84 12.01 15.58
N PRO A 346 1.92 11.70 14.63
CA PRO A 346 2.08 12.09 13.23
C PRO A 346 2.25 13.60 13.05
N SER A 347 1.61 14.42 13.90
CA SER A 347 1.69 15.89 13.83
C SER A 347 3.08 16.43 14.19
N LYS A 348 3.96 15.61 14.75
CA LYS A 348 5.37 15.93 15.04
C LYS A 348 6.35 15.31 14.06
N GLY A 349 5.87 14.51 13.11
CA GLY A 349 6.70 13.86 12.11
C GLY A 349 7.35 14.85 11.13
N GLN A 350 8.36 14.34 10.43
CA GLN A 350 9.03 14.98 9.32
C GLN A 350 8.13 15.00 8.08
N LEU A 351 8.14 16.13 7.39
CA LEU A 351 7.35 16.38 6.18
C LEU A 351 8.25 16.85 5.05
N THR A 352 7.92 16.44 3.82
CA THR A 352 8.51 17.01 2.61
C THR A 352 7.94 18.41 2.34
N SER A 353 6.65 18.59 2.60
CA SER A 353 5.91 19.84 2.49
C SER A 353 5.33 20.20 3.85
N GLU A 354 5.81 21.29 4.45
CA GLU A 354 5.32 21.76 5.75
C GLU A 354 3.85 22.20 5.70
N ASN A 355 3.34 22.55 4.51
CA ASN A 355 1.93 22.86 4.30
C ASN A 355 1.00 21.67 4.61
N ASP A 356 1.53 20.45 4.57
CA ASP A 356 0.76 19.25 4.87
C ASP A 356 0.45 19.13 6.37
N ARG A 357 1.17 19.85 7.24
CA ARG A 357 1.04 19.69 8.70
C ARG A 357 -0.37 19.95 9.19
N SER A 358 -1.04 21.01 8.70
CA SER A 358 -2.42 21.29 9.09
C SER A 358 -3.37 20.16 8.70
N THR A 359 -3.09 19.47 7.59
CA THR A 359 -3.88 18.32 7.17
C THR A 359 -3.62 17.11 8.05
N ILE A 360 -2.36 16.81 8.36
CA ILE A 360 -2.00 15.75 9.32
C ILE A 360 -2.68 16.00 10.67
N GLU A 361 -2.58 17.21 11.22
CA GLU A 361 -3.20 17.59 12.50
C GLU A 361 -4.73 17.42 12.48
N ARG A 362 -5.37 17.78 11.37
CA ARG A 362 -6.80 17.58 11.16
C ARG A 362 -7.15 16.09 11.22
N HIS A 363 -6.43 15.24 10.48
CA HIS A 363 -6.67 13.79 10.47
C HIS A 363 -6.43 13.13 11.84
N VAL A 364 -5.36 13.51 12.54
CA VAL A 364 -5.09 13.03 13.91
C VAL A 364 -6.26 13.41 14.83
N ARG A 365 -6.74 14.65 14.77
CA ARG A 365 -7.89 15.09 15.58
C ARG A 365 -9.16 14.33 15.24
N GLU A 366 -9.47 14.14 13.96
CA GLU A 366 -10.66 13.40 13.49
C GLU A 366 -10.65 11.95 14.01
N LEU A 367 -9.51 11.26 13.96
CA LEU A 367 -9.37 9.90 14.48
C LEU A 367 -9.52 9.85 16.00
N LEU A 368 -8.91 10.79 16.73
CA LEU A 368 -9.04 10.86 18.19
C LEU A 368 -10.49 11.08 18.62
N ILE A 369 -11.22 11.97 17.93
CA ILE A 369 -12.65 12.20 18.20
C ILE A 369 -13.47 10.93 17.92
N THR A 370 -13.24 10.30 16.76
CA THR A 370 -13.92 9.04 16.38
C THR A 370 -13.73 7.96 17.45
N ASN A 371 -12.51 7.80 17.97
CA ASN A 371 -12.22 6.86 19.04
C ASN A 371 -12.92 7.23 20.36
N LEU A 372 -12.93 8.51 20.72
CA LEU A 372 -13.59 8.99 21.94
C LEU A 372 -15.10 8.75 21.92
N VAL A 373 -15.76 8.97 20.77
CA VAL A 373 -17.19 8.69 20.59
C VAL A 373 -17.45 7.19 20.77
N ARG A 374 -16.64 6.34 20.11
CA ARG A 374 -16.79 4.89 20.20
C ARG A 374 -16.63 4.36 21.63
N MET A 375 -15.66 4.85 22.38
CA MET A 375 -15.47 4.47 23.79
C MET A 375 -16.66 4.83 24.69
N ARG A 376 -17.46 5.85 24.32
CA ARG A 376 -18.66 6.25 25.07
C ARG A 376 -19.91 5.42 24.71
N GLU A 377 -19.92 4.78 23.56
CA GLU A 377 -21.05 3.95 23.10
C GLU A 377 -20.97 2.50 23.61
N ILE A 378 -19.75 1.98 23.84
CA ILE A 378 -19.53 0.62 24.36
C ILE A 378 -20.22 0.36 25.72
N PRO A 379 -20.21 1.28 26.71
CA PRO A 379 -20.87 1.05 28.00
C PRO A 379 -22.40 0.96 27.94
N ARG A 380 -23.06 1.55 26.93
CA ARG A 380 -24.53 1.52 26.81
C ARG A 380 -25.03 0.16 26.32
N ALA A 381 -24.36 -0.42 25.32
CA ALA A 381 -24.74 -1.73 24.78
C ALA A 381 -24.57 -2.87 25.80
N VAL A 382 -23.59 -2.78 26.70
CA VAL A 382 -23.39 -3.79 27.75
C VAL A 382 -24.43 -3.68 28.88
N SER A 383 -25.03 -2.51 29.10
CA SER A 383 -26.06 -2.32 30.13
C SER A 383 -27.48 -2.73 29.70
N GLU A 384 -27.75 -2.83 28.39
CA GLU A 384 -29.06 -3.20 27.86
C GLU A 384 -29.24 -4.71 27.64
N TYR A 385 -28.17 -5.50 27.83
CA TYR A 385 -28.16 -6.96 27.77
C TYR A 385 -27.86 -7.64 29.13
N GLY A 386 -27.93 -6.87 30.23
CA GLY A 386 -27.74 -7.36 31.60
C GLY A 386 -29.05 -7.60 32.34
#